data_AF-A0A0R1TTB6-F1
#
_entry.id   AF-A0A0R1TTB6-F1
#
_cell.length_a   1.000
_cell.length_b   1.000
_cell.length_c   1.000
_cell.angle_alpha   90.00
_cell.angle_beta   90.00
_cell.angle_gamma   90.00
#
_symmetry.space_group_name_H-M   'P 1'
#
loop_
_entity.id
_entity.type
_entity.pdbx_description
1 polymer ?
#
loop_
_entity_poly.entity_id
_entity_poly.type
_entity_poly.pdbx_seq_one_letter_code
_entity_poly.pdbx_strand_id
1 'polypeptide(L)'
;MGKYFPPTPDQIYETIKAVDTGRGVFLIIKNYSSDVMNFEMAKDMAELDEIKVRYIIVDDDIAVENSLYTQGRRGVAGTILMHKILGAAADQGADLDEIEQLAQNVNAHLKTLGVALNPASP
;
A
#
# COMPACT_ATOMS: atom_id res chain seq x y z
N MET A 1 9.84 -12.81 20.14
CA MET A 1 8.54 -12.68 19.45
C MET A 1 8.49 -11.30 18.80
N GLY A 2 9.00 -11.19 17.57
CA GLY A 2 8.95 -9.94 16.80
C GLY A 2 7.49 -9.52 16.59
N LYS A 3 7.10 -8.38 17.16
CA LYS A 3 5.78 -7.79 16.98
C LYS A 3 5.72 -7.11 15.61
N TYR A 4 5.11 -7.77 14.62
CA TYR A 4 4.87 -7.19 13.30
C TYR A 4 3.56 -6.40 13.34
N PHE A 5 3.62 -5.16 13.84
CA PHE A 5 2.49 -4.23 13.79
C PHE A 5 2.74 -3.19 12.68
N PRO A 6 1.70 -2.84 11.89
CA PRO A 6 1.79 -1.68 11.01
C PRO A 6 1.96 -0.39 11.83
N PRO A 7 2.44 0.69 11.21
CA PRO A 7 2.43 2.01 11.85
C PRO A 7 1.01 2.42 12.25
N THR A 8 0.90 3.29 13.25
CA THR A 8 -0.39 3.85 13.67
C THR A 8 -0.93 4.85 12.64
N PRO A 9 -2.25 5.11 12.61
CA PRO A 9 -2.83 6.14 11.75
C PRO A 9 -2.13 7.50 11.88
N ASP A 10 -1.85 7.94 13.11
CA ASP A 10 -1.16 9.21 13.38
C ASP A 10 0.24 9.27 12.73
N GLN A 11 1.01 8.18 12.79
CA GLN A 11 2.34 8.12 12.17
C GLN A 11 2.27 8.22 10.64
N ILE A 12 1.26 7.56 10.05
CA ILE A 12 1.03 7.61 8.60
C ILE A 12 0.57 9.01 8.20
N TYR A 13 -0.38 9.61 8.93
CA TYR A 13 -0.89 10.95 8.67
C TYR A 13 0.20 12.03 8.78
N GLU A 14 1.05 11.99 9.81
CA GLU A 14 2.19 12.90 9.90
C GLU A 14 3.19 12.69 8.75
N THR A 15 3.33 11.46 8.26
CA THR A 15 4.13 11.20 7.05
C THR A 15 3.50 11.80 5.81
N ILE A 16 2.17 11.66 5.61
CA ILE A 16 1.43 12.26 4.49
C ILE A 16 1.67 13.77 4.45
N LYS A 17 1.51 14.45 5.59
CA LYS A 17 1.77 15.89 5.70
C LYS A 17 3.20 16.27 5.39
N ALA A 18 4.17 15.48 5.86
CA ALA A 18 5.58 15.77 5.67
C ALA A 18 6.03 15.62 4.21
N VAL A 19 5.38 14.77 3.43
CA VAL A 19 5.75 14.51 2.02
C VAL A 19 4.86 15.22 1.00
N ASP A 20 3.74 15.79 1.42
CA ASP A 20 2.90 16.56 0.50
C ASP A 20 3.63 17.80 -0.02
N THR A 21 3.59 17.97 -1.33
CA THR A 21 4.21 19.09 -2.06
C THR A 21 3.17 19.99 -2.72
N GLY A 22 1.89 19.86 -2.32
CA GLY A 22 0.75 20.55 -2.93
C GLY A 22 0.22 19.87 -4.19
N ARG A 23 0.80 18.74 -4.58
CA ARG A 23 0.32 17.88 -5.68
C ARG A 23 -0.38 16.61 -5.18
N GLY A 24 -0.52 16.47 -3.85
CA GLY A 24 -1.14 15.33 -3.20
C GLY A 24 -0.20 14.14 -3.01
N VAL A 25 -0.72 13.09 -2.37
CA VAL A 25 0.05 11.92 -1.91
C VAL A 25 -0.60 10.61 -2.38
N PHE A 26 0.21 9.68 -2.85
CA PHE A 26 -0.25 8.35 -3.27
C PHE A 26 0.23 7.28 -2.30
N LEU A 27 -0.69 6.54 -1.68
CA LEU A 27 -0.40 5.48 -0.72
C LEU A 27 -0.36 4.10 -1.40
N ILE A 28 0.68 3.31 -1.10
CA ILE A 28 0.80 1.91 -1.56
C ILE A 28 0.64 1.02 -0.32
N ILE A 29 -0.49 0.33 -0.23
CA ILE A 29 -0.92 -0.39 0.98
C ILE A 29 -0.88 -1.88 0.69
N LYS A 30 -0.21 -2.67 1.52
CA LYS A 30 -0.27 -4.14 1.41
C LYS A 30 -1.59 -4.63 1.98
N ASN A 31 -2.25 -5.60 1.35
CA ASN A 31 -3.55 -6.10 1.82
C ASN A 31 -3.43 -6.98 3.08
N TYR A 32 -3.33 -6.32 4.23
CA TYR A 32 -3.49 -6.86 5.57
C TYR A 32 -4.51 -5.99 6.30
N SER A 33 -5.46 -6.58 7.03
CA SER A 33 -6.59 -5.83 7.60
C SER A 33 -6.16 -4.66 8.50
N SER A 34 -5.09 -4.83 9.29
CA SER A 34 -4.55 -3.77 10.13
C SER A 34 -3.88 -2.66 9.33
N ASP A 35 -3.17 -3.01 8.24
CA ASP A 35 -2.54 -2.02 7.35
C ASP A 35 -3.63 -1.21 6.64
N VAL A 36 -4.62 -1.86 6.02
CA VAL A 36 -5.72 -1.19 5.32
C VAL A 36 -6.46 -0.23 6.25
N MET A 37 -6.90 -0.71 7.42
CA MET A 37 -7.61 0.13 8.39
C MET A 37 -6.79 1.34 8.84
N ASN A 38 -5.49 1.16 9.13
CA ASN A 38 -4.66 2.26 9.62
C ASN A 38 -4.38 3.31 8.54
N PHE A 39 -4.14 2.88 7.29
CA PHE A 39 -3.87 3.78 6.17
C PHE A 39 -5.15 4.50 5.69
N GLU A 40 -6.31 3.83 5.69
CA GLU A 40 -7.59 4.48 5.38
C GLU A 40 -7.93 5.56 6.41
N MET A 41 -7.76 5.27 7.71
CA MET A 41 -7.95 6.29 8.75
C MET A 41 -7.00 7.48 8.58
N ALA A 42 -5.72 7.22 8.27
CA ALA A 42 -4.75 8.30 8.03
C ALA A 42 -5.07 9.13 6.78
N LYS A 43 -5.58 8.48 5.71
CA LYS A 43 -6.10 9.17 4.52
C LYS A 43 -7.25 10.10 4.92
N ASP A 44 -8.24 9.60 5.66
CA ASP A 44 -9.40 10.39 6.05
C ASP A 44 -8.99 11.60 6.92
N MET A 45 -8.01 11.41 7.81
CA MET A 45 -7.41 12.52 8.57
C MET A 45 -6.73 13.55 7.67
N ALA A 46 -5.99 13.12 6.65
CA ALA A 46 -5.32 14.02 5.70
C ALA A 46 -6.31 14.78 4.81
N GLU A 47 -7.42 14.16 4.42
CA GLU A 47 -8.47 14.80 3.62
C GLU A 47 -9.20 15.90 4.41
N LEU A 48 -9.32 15.79 5.74
CA LEU A 48 -9.83 16.86 6.60
C LEU A 48 -8.94 18.12 6.58
N ASP A 49 -7.65 17.94 6.31
CA ASP A 49 -6.67 19.03 6.13
C ASP A 49 -6.51 19.43 4.65
N GLU A 50 -7.45 19.06 3.80
CA GLU A 50 -7.49 19.37 2.36
C GLU A 50 -6.31 18.78 1.54
N ILE A 51 -5.56 17.82 2.10
CA ILE A 51 -4.52 17.10 1.37
C ILE A 51 -5.18 16.05 0.49
N LYS A 52 -4.95 16.14 -0.82
CA LYS A 52 -5.45 15.13 -1.77
C LYS A 52 -4.66 13.84 -1.61
N VAL A 53 -5.37 12.75 -1.30
CA VAL A 53 -4.77 11.43 -1.15
C VAL A 53 -5.47 10.43 -2.08
N ARG A 54 -4.68 9.60 -2.75
CA ARG A 54 -5.13 8.41 -3.50
C ARG A 54 -4.37 7.19 -2.98
N TYR A 55 -4.87 6.00 -3.26
CA TYR A 55 -4.20 4.79 -2.81
C TYR A 55 -4.45 3.59 -3.72
N ILE A 56 -3.60 2.58 -3.56
CA ILE A 56 -3.83 1.22 -4.07
C ILE A 56 -3.62 0.22 -2.95
N ILE A 57 -4.52 -0.76 -2.87
CA ILE A 57 -4.32 -1.96 -2.05
C ILE A 57 -3.68 -3.02 -2.97
N VAL A 58 -2.49 -3.48 -2.60
CA VAL A 58 -1.74 -4.51 -3.31
C VAL A 58 -2.14 -5.87 -2.76
N ASP A 59 -2.60 -6.77 -3.63
CA ASP A 59 -3.19 -8.07 -3.31
C ASP A 59 -2.64 -9.19 -4.23
N ASP A 60 -1.33 -9.14 -4.48
CA ASP A 60 -0.65 -9.96 -5.48
C ASP A 60 -0.50 -11.45 -5.11
N ASP A 61 -0.65 -11.84 -3.84
CA ASP A 61 -0.45 -13.22 -3.40
C ASP A 61 -1.59 -14.15 -3.86
N ILE A 62 -1.28 -15.05 -4.79
CA ILE A 62 -2.24 -16.02 -5.33
C ILE A 62 -2.28 -17.34 -4.56
N ALA A 63 -1.54 -17.47 -3.44
CA ALA A 63 -1.48 -18.72 -2.69
C ALA A 63 -2.82 -19.09 -2.02
N VAL A 64 -3.55 -18.10 -1.50
CA VAL A 64 -4.77 -18.29 -0.69
C VAL A 64 -5.68 -17.06 -0.82
N GLU A 65 -6.99 -17.26 -1.03
CA GLU A 65 -7.98 -16.17 -1.17
C GLU A 65 -8.55 -15.65 0.16
N ASN A 66 -8.41 -16.36 1.28
CA ASN A 66 -8.78 -15.85 2.62
C ASN A 66 -7.76 -16.34 3.65
N SER A 67 -7.01 -15.42 4.27
CA SER A 67 -6.04 -15.72 5.33
C SER A 67 -6.51 -15.24 6.70
N LEU A 68 -5.82 -15.63 7.78
CA LEU A 68 -6.17 -15.23 9.15
C LEU A 68 -6.23 -13.70 9.38
N TYR A 69 -5.57 -12.91 8.53
CA TYR A 69 -5.35 -11.47 8.75
C TYR A 69 -5.72 -10.60 7.53
N THR A 70 -6.36 -11.17 6.50
CA THR A 70 -6.65 -10.49 5.24
C THR A 70 -8.03 -10.88 4.72
N GLN A 71 -8.76 -9.90 4.19
CA GLN A 71 -9.91 -10.15 3.33
C GLN A 71 -9.40 -10.23 1.88
N GLY A 72 -9.60 -11.36 1.20
CA GLY A 72 -9.00 -11.57 -0.12
C GLY A 72 -7.52 -11.98 -0.06
N ARG A 73 -6.78 -11.63 -1.11
CA ARG A 73 -5.37 -12.00 -1.31
C ARG A 73 -4.43 -11.05 -0.57
N ARG A 74 -3.32 -11.56 -0.05
CA ARG A 74 -2.31 -10.73 0.66
C ARG A 74 -1.51 -9.88 -0.32
N GLY A 75 -1.03 -8.73 0.16
CA GLY A 75 0.02 -7.97 -0.51
C GLY A 75 1.40 -8.40 -0.05
N VAL A 76 2.23 -8.92 -0.95
CA VAL A 76 3.54 -9.50 -0.64
C VAL A 76 4.64 -8.89 -1.53
N ALA A 77 5.59 -9.71 -2.00
CA ALA A 77 6.80 -9.23 -2.66
C ALA A 77 6.55 -8.38 -3.92
N GLY A 78 5.44 -8.58 -4.64
CA GLY A 78 5.11 -7.77 -5.81
C GLY A 78 4.96 -6.28 -5.49
N THR A 79 4.67 -5.91 -4.24
CA THR A 79 4.61 -4.52 -3.78
C THR A 79 5.88 -3.73 -4.11
N ILE A 80 7.05 -4.36 -4.16
CA ILE A 80 8.30 -3.67 -4.53
C ILE A 80 8.26 -3.16 -5.98
N LEU A 81 7.57 -3.87 -6.87
CA LEU A 81 7.39 -3.45 -8.26
C LEU A 81 6.43 -2.26 -8.35
N MET A 82 5.38 -2.23 -7.50
CA MET A 82 4.51 -1.07 -7.36
C MET A 82 5.31 0.18 -6.97
N HIS A 83 6.15 0.09 -5.94
CA HIS A 83 7.02 1.21 -5.55
C HIS A 83 7.89 1.70 -6.72
N LYS A 84 8.49 0.77 -7.47
CA LYS A 84 9.43 1.12 -8.55
C LYS A 84 8.75 1.72 -9.78
N ILE A 85 7.61 1.17 -10.19
CA ILE A 85 6.87 1.60 -11.38
C ILE A 85 6.17 2.93 -11.10
N LEU A 86 5.41 3.02 -10.01
CA LEU A 86 4.67 4.23 -9.66
C LEU A 86 5.62 5.37 -9.28
N GLY A 87 6.69 5.06 -8.55
CA GLY A 87 7.73 6.05 -8.23
C GLY A 87 8.40 6.61 -9.49
N ALA A 88 8.61 5.79 -10.54
CA ALA A 88 9.14 6.28 -11.80
C ALA A 88 8.14 7.17 -12.57
N ALA A 89 6.85 6.84 -12.54
CA ALA A 89 5.81 7.68 -13.15
C ALA A 89 5.71 9.04 -12.42
N ALA A 90 5.74 9.02 -11.09
CA ALA A 90 5.74 10.24 -10.27
C ALA A 90 6.96 11.13 -10.55
N ASP A 91 8.16 10.54 -10.66
CA ASP A 91 9.40 11.25 -11.01
C ASP A 91 9.36 11.87 -12.41
N GLN A 92 8.62 11.24 -13.34
CA GLN A 92 8.36 11.78 -14.69
C GLN A 92 7.24 12.84 -14.71
N GLY A 93 6.65 13.16 -13.56
CA GLY A 93 5.70 14.26 -13.39
C GLY A 93 4.23 13.87 -13.52
N ALA A 94 3.91 12.57 -13.59
CA ALA A 94 2.55 12.07 -13.64
C ALA A 94 1.72 12.59 -12.44
N ASP A 95 0.46 12.91 -12.68
CA ASP A 95 -0.45 13.32 -11.61
C ASP A 95 -1.07 12.13 -10.84
N LEU A 96 -1.84 12.43 -9.79
CA LEU A 96 -2.42 11.38 -8.94
C LEU A 96 -3.38 10.45 -9.68
N ASP A 97 -4.16 10.96 -10.63
CA ASP A 97 -5.15 10.15 -11.35
C ASP A 97 -4.44 9.25 -12.38
N GLU A 98 -3.38 9.75 -13.03
CA GLU A 98 -2.49 8.95 -13.89
C GLU A 98 -1.78 7.83 -13.11
N ILE A 99 -1.27 8.16 -11.91
CA ILE A 99 -0.64 7.18 -11.02
C ILE A 99 -1.65 6.13 -10.56
N GLU A 100 -2.87 6.53 -10.18
CA GLU A 100 -3.95 5.61 -9.78
C GLU A 100 -4.31 4.65 -10.91
N GLN A 101 -4.48 5.17 -12.13
CA GLN A 101 -4.81 4.36 -13.29
C GLN A 101 -3.70 3.34 -13.61
N LEU A 102 -2.44 3.77 -13.53
CA LEU A 102 -1.29 2.89 -13.69
C LEU A 102 -1.23 1.84 -12.58
N ALA A 103 -1.48 2.23 -11.33
CA ALA A 103 -1.47 1.34 -10.18
C ALA A 103 -2.51 0.23 -10.32
N GLN A 104 -3.75 0.56 -10.72
CA GLN A 104 -4.80 -0.42 -10.97
C GLN A 104 -4.41 -1.41 -12.08
N ASN A 105 -3.83 -0.90 -13.18
CA ASN A 105 -3.36 -1.74 -14.27
C ASN A 105 -2.23 -2.69 -13.85
N VAL A 106 -1.23 -2.18 -13.13
CA VAL A 106 -0.11 -3.02 -12.65
C VAL A 106 -0.64 -4.07 -11.66
N ASN A 107 -1.46 -3.68 -10.69
CA ASN A 107 -1.97 -4.60 -9.66
C ASN A 107 -2.80 -5.75 -10.25
N ALA A 108 -3.61 -5.48 -11.29
CA ALA A 108 -4.36 -6.51 -12.00
C ALA A 108 -3.46 -7.62 -12.57
N HIS A 109 -2.28 -7.26 -13.07
CA HIS A 109 -1.31 -8.17 -13.69
C HIS A 109 -0.23 -8.70 -12.74
N LEU A 110 -0.17 -8.20 -11.52
CA LEU A 110 0.81 -8.58 -10.52
C LEU A 110 0.33 -9.84 -9.77
N LYS A 111 1.15 -10.90 -9.80
CA LYS A 111 0.85 -12.19 -9.16
C LYS A 111 2.12 -12.76 -8.53
N THR A 112 2.04 -13.17 -7.28
CA THR A 112 3.15 -13.73 -6.50
C THR A 112 2.74 -15.02 -5.83
N LEU A 113 3.65 -15.99 -5.80
CA LEU A 113 3.50 -17.23 -5.05
C LEU A 113 4.79 -17.47 -4.26
N GLY A 114 4.66 -17.76 -2.96
CA GLY A 114 5.79 -18.04 -2.07
C GLY A 114 5.72 -19.46 -1.49
N VAL A 115 6.89 -20.03 -1.19
CA VAL A 115 7.03 -21.32 -0.49
C VAL A 115 8.05 -21.17 0.63
N ALA A 116 7.80 -21.83 1.77
CA ALA A 116 8.71 -21.85 2.91
C ALA A 116 9.09 -23.30 3.25
N LEU A 117 10.39 -23.57 3.44
CA LEU A 117 10.90 -24.87 3.89
C LEU A 117 10.97 -24.97 5.43
N ASN A 118 11.02 -23.82 6.11
CA ASN A 118 11.06 -23.70 7.56
C ASN A 118 10.28 -22.44 7.98
N PRO A 119 9.67 -22.41 9.18
CA PRO A 119 9.01 -21.22 9.71
C PRO A 119 10.03 -20.12 10.08
N ALA A 120 9.57 -18.87 10.14
CA ALA A 120 10.36 -17.78 10.71
C ALA A 120 10.63 -18.04 12.20
N SER A 121 11.85 -17.79 12.66
CA SER A 121 12.21 -17.90 14.08
C SER A 121 11.64 -16.72 14.88
N PRO A 122 11.18 -16.93 16.13
CA PRO A 122 10.56 -15.90 16.97
C PRO A 122 11.51 -14.82 17.49
#